data_AF-A0A971U8H5-F1
#
_entry.id   AF-A0A971U8H5-F1
#
_cell.length_a   1.000
_cell.length_b   1.000
_cell.length_c   1.000
_cell.angle_alpha   90.00
_cell.angle_beta   90.00
_cell.angle_gamma   90.00
#
_symmetry.space_group_name_H-M   'P 1'
#
loop_
_entity.id
_entity.type
_entity.pdbx_description
1 polymer ?
#
loop_
_entity_poly.entity_id
_entity_poly.type
_entity_poly.pdbx_seq_one_letter_code
_entity_poly.pdbx_strand_id
1 'polypeptide(L)'
;MPDNVIIRCLNCGTKNRIPKQKFQGRPTCGQCHAPLDELIIRCLKCGTKNRIPEERLNAKPLCGKCGEPLIIAKQDIKPIDVTDDSFDREVLSMDTSVMVDCWAPWCGPCRSLTPIIDELASDYVNGVKVVKLNVDENPATASQYGIRSIPTLLFFREGRLVERLVGALPKQEIEKHLLAIIKTN
;
A
#
# COMPACT_ATOMS: atom_id res chain seq x y z
N MET A 1 -7.65 -9.20 31.40
CA MET A 1 -6.36 -9.89 31.60
C MET A 1 -5.35 -9.26 30.65
N PRO A 2 -4.08 -9.02 31.02
CA PRO A 2 -3.14 -8.44 30.07
C PRO A 2 -2.83 -9.46 28.96
N ASP A 3 -3.29 -9.15 27.75
CA ASP A 3 -3.01 -9.94 26.56
C ASP A 3 -1.51 -10.01 26.32
N ASN A 4 -0.93 -11.20 26.46
CA ASN A 4 0.46 -11.45 26.13
C ASN A 4 0.56 -11.98 24.70
N VAL A 5 1.55 -11.51 23.96
CA VAL A 5 1.95 -12.06 22.64
C VAL A 5 3.12 -13.00 22.85
N ILE A 6 3.09 -14.17 22.20
CA ILE A 6 4.21 -15.11 22.21
C ILE A 6 5.00 -14.92 20.91
N ILE A 7 6.25 -14.45 21.03
CA ILE A 7 7.15 -14.21 19.90
C ILE A 7 8.30 -15.21 19.95
N ARG A 8 8.59 -15.85 18.82
CA ARG A 8 9.77 -16.72 18.70
C ARG A 8 10.97 -15.89 18.25
N CYS A 9 12.04 -15.89 19.04
CA CYS A 9 13.27 -15.19 18.69
C CYS A 9 13.85 -15.77 17.40
N LEU A 10 14.07 -14.93 16.39
CA LEU A 10 14.66 -15.36 15.12
C LEU A 10 16.17 -15.66 15.23
N ASN A 11 16.80 -15.29 16.34
CA ASN A 11 18.22 -15.56 16.60
C ASN A 11 18.45 -16.91 17.28
N CYS A 12 17.74 -17.21 18.37
CA CYS A 12 17.97 -18.42 19.19
C CYS A 12 16.77 -19.38 19.27
N GLY A 13 15.63 -19.05 18.67
CA GLY A 13 14.43 -19.89 18.67
C GLY A 13 13.63 -19.89 19.98
N THR A 14 14.09 -19.21 21.02
CA THR A 14 13.38 -19.09 22.31
C THR A 14 12.04 -18.40 22.12
N LYS A 15 10.98 -18.96 22.70
CA LYS A 15 9.65 -18.32 22.78
C LYS A 15 9.66 -17.32 23.93
N ASN A 16 9.29 -16.08 23.65
CA ASN A 16 9.24 -14.98 24.62
C ASN A 16 7.79 -14.55 24.78
N ARG A 17 7.31 -14.45 26.02
CA ARG A 17 5.96 -13.97 26.35
C ARG A 17 6.06 -12.49 26.67
N ILE A 18 5.60 -11.64 25.76
CA ILE A 18 5.71 -10.17 25.85
C ILE A 18 4.31 -9.58 26.08
N PRO A 19 4.07 -8.79 27.15
CA PRO A 19 2.82 -8.05 27.31
C PRO A 19 2.63 -7.07 26.14
N LYS A 20 1.41 -6.98 25.57
CA LYS A 20 1.14 -6.08 24.43
C LYS A 20 1.62 -4.64 24.66
N GLN A 21 1.54 -4.11 25.89
CA GLN A 21 2.01 -2.75 26.20
C GLN A 21 3.52 -2.55 26.04
N LYS A 22 4.32 -3.62 26.16
CA LYS A 22 5.78 -3.58 26.01
C LYS A 22 6.25 -3.83 24.57
N PHE A 23 5.33 -4.12 23.65
CA PHE A 23 5.68 -4.37 22.24
C PHE A 23 6.22 -3.11 21.54
N GLN A 24 5.74 -1.93 21.92
CA GLN A 24 6.22 -0.65 21.39
C GLN A 24 7.62 -0.25 21.91
N GLY A 25 8.19 -0.99 22.86
CA GLY A 25 9.44 -0.65 23.54
C GLY A 25 10.68 -1.43 23.05
N ARG A 26 10.68 -1.95 21.82
CA ARG A 26 11.75 -2.79 21.25
C ARG A 26 12.11 -3.98 22.16
N PRO A 27 11.20 -4.95 22.31
CA PRO A 27 11.40 -6.06 23.21
C PRO A 27 12.60 -6.93 22.79
N THR A 28 13.43 -7.32 23.75
CA THR A 28 14.58 -8.22 23.53
C THR A 28 14.27 -9.64 23.98
N CYS A 29 14.94 -10.62 23.38
CA CYS A 29 14.86 -12.00 23.81
C CYS A 29 15.44 -12.17 25.22
N GLY A 30 14.71 -12.81 26.12
CA GLY A 30 15.20 -13.09 27.48
C GLY A 30 16.37 -14.08 27.54
N GLN A 31 16.68 -14.77 26.44
CA GLN A 31 17.81 -15.73 26.36
C GLN A 31 19.06 -15.13 25.72
N CYS A 32 18.92 -14.52 24.54
CA CYS A 32 20.06 -14.04 23.76
C CYS A 32 20.13 -12.51 23.62
N HIS A 33 19.18 -11.79 24.22
CA HIS A 33 19.06 -10.33 24.16
C HIS A 33 18.90 -9.73 22.76
N ALA A 34 18.75 -10.56 21.71
CA ALA A 34 18.47 -10.09 20.37
C ALA A 34 17.09 -9.40 20.30
N PRO A 35 16.92 -8.35 19.48
CA PRO A 35 15.62 -7.72 19.24
C PRO A 35 14.60 -8.73 18.71
N LEU A 36 13.36 -8.64 19.20
CA LEU A 36 12.25 -9.54 18.83
C LEU A 36 11.29 -8.92 17.81
N ASP A 37 11.50 -7.66 17.45
CA ASP A 37 10.75 -6.82 16.51
C ASP A 37 11.40 -6.73 15.12
N GLU A 38 12.46 -7.50 14.88
CA GLU A 38 13.14 -7.60 13.58
C GLU A 38 12.53 -8.70 12.71
N LEU A 39 12.22 -8.38 11.45
CA LEU A 39 11.88 -9.36 10.40
C LEU A 39 13.14 -9.76 9.61
N ILE A 40 13.22 -11.04 9.24
CA ILE A 40 14.27 -11.53 8.33
C ILE A 40 13.72 -11.57 6.90
N ILE A 41 14.20 -10.67 6.05
CA ILE A 41 13.84 -10.57 4.64
C ILE A 41 14.98 -11.07 3.77
N ARG A 42 14.69 -12.02 2.88
CA ARG A 42 15.67 -12.52 1.91
C ARG A 42 15.69 -11.61 0.68
N CYS A 43 16.87 -11.11 0.33
CA CYS A 43 17.07 -10.40 -0.93
C CYS A 43 16.85 -11.36 -2.11
N LEU A 44 15.96 -10.98 -3.04
CA LEU A 44 15.66 -11.80 -4.21
C LEU A 44 16.79 -11.80 -5.25
N LYS A 45 17.66 -10.77 -5.24
CA LYS A 45 18.82 -10.69 -6.14
C LYS A 45 20.01 -11.52 -5.68
N CYS A 46 20.44 -11.37 -4.42
CA CYS A 46 21.69 -11.97 -3.94
C CYS A 46 21.50 -13.04 -2.85
N GLY A 47 20.25 -13.30 -2.43
CA GLY A 47 19.92 -14.33 -1.44
C GLY A 47 20.25 -13.96 0.02
N THR A 48 20.90 -12.83 0.28
CA THR A 48 21.24 -12.39 1.63
C THR A 48 20.01 -12.18 2.49
N LYS A 49 20.04 -12.70 3.72
CA LYS A 49 19.05 -12.43 4.76
C LYS A 49 19.36 -11.08 5.40
N ASN A 50 18.40 -10.17 5.41
CA ASN A 50 18.51 -8.84 6.00
C ASN A 50 17.57 -8.78 7.20
N ARG A 51 18.05 -8.24 8.32
CA ARG A 51 17.24 -8.01 9.52
C ARG A 51 16.71 -6.58 9.45
N ILE A 52 15.40 -6.44 9.35
CA ILE A 52 14.74 -5.14 9.22
C ILE A 52 13.76 -4.98 10.38
N PRO A 53 13.94 -3.97 11.25
CA PRO A 53 12.95 -3.60 12.26
C PRO A 53 11.61 -3.23 11.61
N GLU A 54 10.48 -3.53 12.27
CA GLU A 54 9.14 -3.22 11.76
C GLU A 54 8.97 -1.73 11.37
N GLU A 55 9.51 -0.82 12.18
CA GLU A 55 9.54 0.63 11.94
C GLU A 55 10.23 1.04 10.62
N ARG A 56 11.07 0.18 10.04
CA ARG A 56 11.82 0.44 8.80
C ARG A 56 11.27 -0.25 7.56
N LEU A 57 10.17 -1.00 7.67
CA LEU A 57 9.59 -1.73 6.53
C LEU A 57 9.04 -0.78 5.44
N ASN A 58 8.51 0.36 5.85
CA ASN A 58 7.96 1.38 4.94
C ASN A 58 9.03 2.29 4.33
N ALA A 59 10.27 2.23 4.82
CA ALA A 59 11.37 3.09 4.38
C ALA A 59 12.10 2.57 3.12
N LYS A 60 11.46 1.68 2.34
CA LYS A 60 12.05 1.01 1.16
C LYS A 60 13.47 0.49 1.43
N PRO A 61 13.64 -0.43 2.40
CA PRO A 61 14.96 -0.86 2.86
C PRO A 61 15.77 -1.52 1.73
N LEU A 62 17.06 -1.16 1.63
CA LEU A 62 17.99 -1.76 0.68
C LEU A 62 18.69 -2.98 1.29
N CYS A 63 19.09 -3.91 0.44
CA CYS A 63 19.90 -5.04 0.84
C CYS A 63 21.29 -4.58 1.25
N GLY A 64 21.70 -4.87 2.49
CA GLY A 64 23.02 -4.48 3.01
C GLY A 64 24.22 -5.11 2.29
N LYS A 65 24.01 -6.13 1.45
CA LYS A 65 25.07 -6.75 0.64
C LYS A 65 25.18 -6.21 -0.78
N CYS A 66 24.06 -6.02 -1.48
CA CYS A 66 24.05 -5.73 -2.91
C CYS A 66 23.37 -4.41 -3.29
N GLY A 67 22.84 -3.67 -2.32
CA GLY A 67 22.16 -2.39 -2.53
C GLY A 67 20.76 -2.49 -3.14
N GLU A 68 20.32 -3.68 -3.56
CA GLU A 68 19.00 -3.87 -4.18
C GLU A 68 17.86 -3.64 -3.19
N PRO A 69 16.75 -2.98 -3.57
CA PRO A 69 15.55 -2.89 -2.75
C PRO A 69 15.05 -4.27 -2.29
N LEU A 70 14.75 -4.38 -0.99
CA LEU A 70 14.15 -5.58 -0.43
C LEU A 70 12.65 -5.58 -0.66
N ILE A 71 12.14 -6.64 -1.28
CA ILE A 71 10.71 -6.86 -1.47
C ILE A 71 10.15 -7.52 -0.21
N ILE A 72 9.21 -6.83 0.45
CA ILE A 72 8.53 -7.32 1.65
C ILE A 72 7.13 -7.73 1.20
N ALA A 73 6.81 -9.02 1.32
CA ALA A 73 5.46 -9.51 1.05
C ALA A 73 4.51 -8.85 2.06
N LYS A 74 3.62 -7.98 1.58
CA LYS A 74 2.75 -7.04 2.31
C LYS A 74 3.44 -5.79 2.84
N GLN A 75 3.48 -4.76 2.00
CA GLN A 75 3.23 -3.42 2.53
C GLN A 75 1.70 -3.27 2.47
N ASP A 76 1.01 -3.11 3.61
CA ASP A 76 -0.41 -2.72 3.64
C ASP A 76 -0.50 -1.25 3.21
N ILE A 77 -0.27 -0.99 1.92
CA ILE A 77 -0.32 0.35 1.36
C ILE A 77 -1.76 0.62 1.04
N LYS A 78 -2.37 1.42 1.90
CA LYS A 78 -3.70 1.94 1.64
C LYS A 78 -3.60 3.09 0.64
N PRO A 79 -4.56 3.18 -0.30
CA PRO A 79 -4.75 4.38 -1.08
C PRO A 79 -4.86 5.60 -0.17
N ILE A 80 -4.25 6.71 -0.59
CA ILE A 80 -4.44 7.98 0.10
C ILE A 80 -5.74 8.64 -0.37
N ASP A 81 -6.46 9.27 0.54
CA ASP A 81 -7.58 10.13 0.17
C ASP A 81 -7.04 11.44 -0.41
N VAL A 82 -7.57 11.82 -1.57
CA VAL A 82 -7.32 13.10 -2.21
C VAL A 82 -8.56 13.96 -2.14
N THR A 83 -8.33 15.26 -2.17
CA THR A 83 -9.34 16.30 -2.09
C THR A 83 -9.30 17.22 -3.30
N ASP A 84 -10.31 18.08 -3.47
CA ASP A 84 -10.30 19.13 -4.49
C ASP A 84 -9.00 19.98 -4.44
N ASP A 85 -8.51 20.32 -3.24
CA ASP A 85 -7.30 21.13 -3.06
C ASP A 85 -5.99 20.37 -3.33
N SER A 86 -6.00 19.04 -3.16
CA SER A 86 -4.79 18.21 -3.28
C SER A 86 -4.72 17.45 -4.60
N PHE A 87 -5.80 17.40 -5.38
CA PHE A 87 -5.87 16.61 -6.61
C PHE A 87 -4.78 16.99 -7.61
N ASP A 88 -4.52 18.28 -7.79
CA ASP A 88 -3.47 18.74 -8.70
C ASP A 88 -2.10 18.17 -8.31
N ARG A 89 -1.71 18.35 -7.04
CA ARG A 89 -0.42 17.88 -6.54
C ARG A 89 -0.31 16.36 -6.55
N GLU A 90 -1.37 15.66 -6.14
CA GLU A 90 -1.32 14.22 -5.90
C GLU A 90 -1.59 13.37 -7.14
N VAL A 91 -2.19 13.96 -8.19
CA VAL A 91 -2.60 13.26 -9.43
C VAL A 91 -2.02 13.94 -10.68
N LEU A 92 -2.23 15.25 -10.85
CA LEU A 92 -1.91 15.94 -12.12
C LEU A 92 -0.42 16.29 -12.26
N SER A 93 0.23 16.65 -11.16
CA SER A 93 1.66 16.96 -11.11
C SER A 93 2.54 15.71 -11.00
N MET A 94 1.98 14.50 -11.12
CA MET A 94 2.74 13.25 -11.01
C MET A 94 3.26 12.77 -12.37
N ASP A 95 4.56 12.52 -12.42
CA ASP A 95 5.23 11.88 -13.57
C ASP A 95 4.99 10.36 -13.63
N THR A 96 4.51 9.78 -12.52
CA THR A 96 4.14 8.38 -12.39
C THR A 96 2.67 8.15 -12.78
N SER A 97 2.32 6.91 -13.07
CA SER A 97 0.94 6.51 -13.33
C SER A 97 0.12 6.61 -12.03
N VAL A 98 -1.12 7.09 -12.12
CA VAL A 98 -2.02 7.25 -10.97
C VAL A 98 -3.39 6.65 -11.28
N MET A 99 -3.94 5.86 -10.36
CA MET A 99 -5.32 5.38 -10.41
C MET A 99 -6.13 6.07 -9.30
N VAL A 100 -7.27 6.65 -9.65
CA VAL A 100 -8.20 7.31 -8.72
C VAL A 100 -9.46 6.47 -8.61
N ASP A 101 -9.81 6.03 -7.40
CA ASP A 101 -11.11 5.41 -7.08
C ASP A 101 -12.10 6.49 -6.60
N CYS A 102 -13.05 6.85 -7.46
CA CYS A 102 -14.13 7.78 -7.15
C CYS A 102 -15.29 7.03 -6.47
N TRP A 103 -15.54 7.35 -5.21
CA TRP A 103 -16.46 6.59 -4.34
C TRP A 103 -17.29 7.52 -3.44
N ALA A 104 -18.20 6.93 -2.67
CA ALA A 104 -18.94 7.60 -1.58
C ALA A 104 -19.33 6.56 -0.50
N PRO A 105 -19.53 6.95 0.77
CA PRO A 105 -19.78 6.00 1.87
C PRO A 105 -21.10 5.22 1.74
N TRP A 106 -22.11 5.83 1.13
CA TRP A 106 -23.42 5.21 0.89
C TRP A 106 -23.41 4.21 -0.29
N CYS A 107 -22.35 4.20 -1.11
CA CYS A 107 -22.24 3.34 -2.26
C CYS A 107 -21.93 1.88 -1.87
N GLY A 108 -22.95 1.02 -1.95
CA GLY A 108 -22.81 -0.43 -1.72
C GLY A 108 -21.72 -1.09 -2.57
N PRO A 109 -21.75 -0.95 -3.91
CA PRO A 109 -20.74 -1.54 -4.79
C PRO A 109 -19.31 -1.04 -4.50
N CYS A 110 -19.13 0.21 -4.09
CA CYS A 110 -17.82 0.78 -3.74
C CYS A 110 -17.19 0.07 -2.53
N ARG A 111 -18.00 -0.34 -1.54
CA ARG A 111 -17.51 -1.10 -0.38
C ARG A 111 -16.98 -2.47 -0.77
N SER A 112 -17.61 -3.14 -1.74
CA SER A 112 -17.11 -4.40 -2.28
C SER A 112 -15.81 -4.23 -3.07
N LEU A 113 -15.61 -3.07 -3.70
CA LEU A 113 -14.39 -2.77 -4.48
C LEU A 113 -13.20 -2.37 -3.60
N THR A 114 -13.45 -1.73 -2.46
CA THR A 114 -12.40 -1.24 -1.54
C THR A 114 -11.29 -2.27 -1.24
N PRO A 115 -11.56 -3.52 -0.83
CA PRO A 115 -10.48 -4.48 -0.57
C PRO A 115 -9.66 -4.83 -1.84
N ILE A 116 -10.28 -4.80 -3.01
CA ILE A 116 -9.58 -5.03 -4.29
C ILE A 116 -8.67 -3.85 -4.61
N ILE A 117 -9.13 -2.62 -4.38
CA ILE A 117 -8.33 -1.41 -4.59
C ILE A 117 -7.15 -1.35 -3.62
N ASP A 118 -7.36 -1.70 -2.35
CA ASP A 118 -6.29 -1.79 -1.34
C ASP A 118 -5.23 -2.84 -1.72
N GLU A 119 -5.66 -3.98 -2.25
CA GLU A 119 -4.77 -5.04 -2.74
C GLU A 119 -3.96 -4.57 -3.96
N LEU A 120 -4.60 -3.95 -4.95
CA LEU A 120 -3.92 -3.39 -6.13
C LEU A 120 -2.93 -2.27 -5.76
N ALA A 121 -3.28 -1.43 -4.78
CA ALA A 121 -2.38 -0.39 -4.28
C ALA A 121 -1.10 -0.98 -3.66
N SER A 122 -1.25 -2.10 -2.94
CA SER A 122 -0.16 -2.82 -2.31
C SER A 122 0.70 -3.59 -3.34
N ASP A 123 0.06 -4.27 -4.28
CA ASP A 123 0.72 -5.09 -5.31
C ASP A 123 1.54 -4.23 -6.28
N TYR A 124 1.09 -2.99 -6.56
CA TYR A 124 1.64 -2.15 -7.63
C TYR A 124 2.27 -0.83 -7.18
N VAL A 125 2.59 -0.66 -5.88
CA VAL A 125 3.16 0.58 -5.31
C VAL A 125 4.32 1.20 -6.12
N ASN A 126 5.15 0.38 -6.76
CA ASN A 126 6.31 0.87 -7.50
C ASN A 126 6.00 1.28 -8.94
N GLY A 127 4.83 0.91 -9.47
CA GLY A 127 4.43 1.18 -10.86
C GLY A 127 3.27 2.18 -10.98
N VAL A 128 2.37 2.19 -10.00
CA VAL A 128 1.19 3.06 -9.99
C VAL A 128 0.92 3.56 -8.58
N LYS A 129 0.54 4.82 -8.46
CA LYS A 129 -0.01 5.39 -7.23
C LYS A 129 -1.52 5.20 -7.24
N VAL A 130 -2.08 4.67 -6.16
CA VAL A 130 -3.53 4.53 -6.02
C VAL A 130 -4.04 5.54 -5.00
N VAL A 131 -5.09 6.27 -5.36
CA VAL A 131 -5.72 7.29 -4.52
C VAL A 131 -7.24 7.15 -4.53
N LYS A 132 -7.92 7.72 -3.54
CA LYS A 132 -9.38 7.70 -3.42
C LYS A 132 -9.94 9.12 -3.39
N LEU A 133 -11.05 9.33 -4.09
CA LEU A 133 -11.76 10.60 -4.13
C LEU A 133 -13.21 10.37 -3.68
N ASN A 134 -13.57 10.90 -2.52
CA ASN A 134 -14.97 10.93 -2.10
C ASN A 134 -15.71 12.01 -2.91
N VAL A 135 -16.68 11.62 -3.73
CA VAL A 135 -17.36 12.54 -4.66
C VAL A 135 -18.31 13.51 -3.97
N ASP A 136 -18.80 13.18 -2.77
CA ASP A 136 -19.68 14.07 -1.99
C ASP A 136 -18.90 15.24 -1.39
N GLU A 137 -17.68 14.96 -0.94
CA GLU A 137 -16.79 15.94 -0.29
C GLU A 137 -15.98 16.75 -1.31
N ASN A 138 -15.85 16.24 -2.55
CA ASN A 138 -15.02 16.82 -3.60
C ASN A 138 -15.80 17.04 -4.90
N PRO A 139 -16.87 17.86 -4.86
CA PRO A 139 -17.78 18.05 -5.99
C PRO A 139 -17.13 18.78 -7.17
N ALA A 140 -16.09 19.60 -6.94
CA ALA A 140 -15.44 20.32 -8.03
C ALA A 140 -14.68 19.35 -8.94
N THR A 141 -13.86 18.47 -8.36
CA THR A 141 -13.16 17.42 -9.10
C THR A 141 -14.12 16.43 -9.72
N ALA A 142 -15.15 15.99 -8.97
CA ALA A 142 -16.16 15.08 -9.50
C ALA A 142 -16.90 15.68 -10.72
N SER A 143 -17.24 16.97 -10.67
CA SER A 143 -17.86 17.69 -11.79
C SER A 143 -16.89 17.85 -12.96
N GLN A 144 -15.63 18.24 -12.71
CA GLN A 144 -14.60 18.41 -13.72
C GLN A 144 -14.39 17.16 -14.57
N TYR A 145 -14.38 15.98 -13.94
CA TYR A 145 -14.26 14.70 -14.63
C TYR A 145 -15.62 14.10 -15.02
N GLY A 146 -16.74 14.77 -14.76
CA GLY A 146 -18.08 14.31 -15.13
C GLY A 146 -18.44 12.97 -14.50
N ILE A 147 -18.16 12.79 -13.20
CA ILE A 147 -18.49 11.58 -12.45
C ILE A 147 -20.00 11.57 -12.17
N ARG A 148 -20.74 10.77 -12.94
CA ARG A 148 -22.21 10.64 -12.83
C ARG A 148 -22.66 9.38 -12.10
N SER A 149 -21.74 8.46 -11.88
CA SER A 149 -21.99 7.14 -11.30
C SER A 149 -20.75 6.69 -10.55
N ILE A 150 -20.95 6.00 -9.44
CA ILE A 150 -19.87 5.43 -8.63
C ILE A 150 -20.12 3.92 -8.39
N PRO A 151 -19.05 3.11 -8.26
CA PRO A 151 -17.65 3.50 -8.35
C PRO A 151 -17.23 3.86 -9.78
N THR A 152 -16.31 4.81 -9.93
CA THR A 152 -15.64 5.11 -11.20
C THR A 152 -14.14 5.12 -10.93
N LEU A 153 -13.37 4.41 -11.74
CA LEU A 153 -11.91 4.43 -11.70
C LEU A 153 -11.39 5.33 -12.82
N LEU A 154 -10.54 6.29 -12.47
CA LEU A 154 -9.84 7.14 -13.43
C LEU A 154 -8.36 6.77 -13.46
N PHE A 155 -7.79 6.70 -14.66
CA PHE A 155 -6.41 6.30 -14.88
C PHE A 155 -5.66 7.47 -15.51
N PHE A 156 -4.59 7.89 -14.85
CA PHE A 156 -3.74 9.01 -15.26
C PHE A 156 -2.33 8.52 -15.57
N ARG A 157 -1.73 9.12 -16.58
CA ARG A 157 -0.31 8.96 -16.92
C ARG A 157 0.26 10.33 -17.25
N GLU A 158 1.32 10.73 -16.53
CA GLU A 158 1.96 12.06 -16.68
C GLU A 158 0.94 13.19 -16.56
N GLY A 159 0.10 13.11 -15.53
CA GLY A 159 -0.97 14.08 -15.27
C GLY A 159 -2.15 14.06 -16.24
N ARG A 160 -2.14 13.20 -17.27
CA ARG A 160 -3.22 13.14 -18.28
C ARG A 160 -4.12 11.96 -18.03
N LEU A 161 -5.43 12.20 -18.06
CA LEU A 161 -6.43 11.13 -18.04
C LEU A 161 -6.30 10.31 -19.33
N VAL A 162 -5.99 9.02 -19.20
CA VAL A 162 -5.82 8.09 -20.32
C VAL A 162 -6.96 7.08 -20.42
N GLU A 163 -7.62 6.75 -19.31
CA GLU A 163 -8.69 5.76 -19.29
C GLU A 163 -9.67 5.98 -18.14
N ARG A 164 -10.89 5.45 -18.31
CA ARG A 164 -11.96 5.46 -17.32
C ARG A 164 -12.70 4.13 -17.32
N LEU A 165 -12.96 3.60 -16.14
CA LEU A 165 -13.84 2.45 -15.92
C LEU A 165 -15.00 2.85 -15.02
N VAL A 166 -16.20 2.41 -15.35
CA VAL A 166 -17.42 2.73 -14.60
C VAL A 166 -18.05 1.45 -14.08
N GLY A 167 -18.42 1.44 -12.80
CA GLY A 167 -19.04 0.31 -12.12
C GLY A 167 -18.04 -0.57 -11.36
N ALA A 168 -18.58 -1.50 -10.57
CA ALA A 168 -17.78 -2.46 -9.83
C ALA A 168 -17.37 -3.60 -10.77
N LEU A 169 -16.09 -3.65 -11.12
CA LEU A 169 -15.50 -4.66 -12.01
C LEU A 169 -14.68 -5.70 -11.20
N PRO A 170 -14.50 -6.93 -11.71
CA PRO A 170 -13.60 -7.91 -11.10
C PRO A 170 -12.14 -7.42 -11.07
N LYS A 171 -11.35 -7.88 -10.08
CA LYS A 171 -9.93 -7.51 -9.93
C LYS A 171 -9.15 -7.64 -11.24
N GLN A 172 -9.33 -8.75 -11.95
CA GLN A 172 -8.56 -9.07 -13.16
C GLN A 172 -8.78 -8.05 -14.28
N GLU A 173 -9.99 -7.50 -14.41
CA GLU A 173 -10.25 -6.49 -15.44
C GLU A 173 -9.58 -5.17 -15.05
N ILE A 174 -9.70 -4.74 -13.79
CA ILE A 174 -9.06 -3.52 -13.28
C ILE A 174 -7.54 -3.61 -13.42
N GLU A 175 -6.98 -4.75 -13.02
CA GLU A 175 -5.54 -5.02 -13.07
C GLU A 175 -4.98 -4.96 -14.49
N LYS A 176 -5.72 -5.48 -15.49
CA LYS A 176 -5.35 -5.38 -16.90
C LYS A 176 -5.22 -3.92 -17.37
N HIS A 177 -6.18 -3.06 -16.99
CA HIS A 177 -6.14 -1.63 -17.32
C HIS A 177 -5.03 -0.89 -16.57
N LEU A 178 -4.85 -1.22 -15.30
CA LEU A 178 -3.76 -0.70 -14.47
C LEU A 178 -2.39 -1.03 -15.08
N LEU A 179 -2.17 -2.28 -15.50
CA LEU A 179 -0.94 -2.71 -16.17
C LEU A 179 -0.70 -1.97 -17.50
N ALA A 180 -1.76 -1.64 -18.25
CA ALA A 180 -1.64 -0.93 -19.52
C ALA A 180 -1.14 0.51 -19.37
N ILE A 181 -1.33 1.12 -18.18
CA ILE A 181 -0.89 2.51 -17.93
C ILE A 181 0.45 2.59 -17.21
N ILE A 182 0.94 1.51 -16.59
CA ILE A 182 2.25 1.49 -15.94
C ILE A 182 3.32 1.65 -17.02
N LYS A 183 4.28 2.56 -16.79
CA LYS A 183 5.44 2.72 -17.67
C LYS A 183 6.27 1.43 -17.63
N THR A 184 6.27 0.67 -18.72
CA THR A 184 7.30 -0.34 -18.99
C THR A 184 8.53 0.41 -19.50
N ASN A 185 9.55 0.53 -18.64
CA ASN A 185 10.89 0.91 -19.10
C ASN A 185 11.47 -0.18 -19.99
#